data_AF-A0A962G5R2-F1
#
_entry.id   AF-A0A962G5R2-F1
#
_cell.length_a   1.000
_cell.length_b   1.000
_cell.length_c   1.000
_cell.angle_alpha   90.00
_cell.angle_beta   90.00
_cell.angle_gamma   90.00
#
_symmetry.space_group_name_H-M   'P 1'
#
loop_
_entity.id
_entity.type
_entity.pdbx_description
1 polymer ?
#
loop_
_entity_poly.entity_id
_entity_poly.type
_entity_poly.pdbx_seq_one_letter_code
_entity_poly.pdbx_strand_id
1 'polypeptide(L)' 'RRGCQLSLRVKGPRESGRKLFEHLQGDAIVVDWREPDVIRAAPTPLYNRHMDCRRLVESVARWRDTR' A
#
# COMPACT_ATOMS: atom_id res chain seq x y z
N ARG A 1 2.24 22.98 2.52
CA ARG A 1 1.66 22.24 1.38
C ARG A 1 1.81 20.75 1.67
N ARG A 2 0.74 19.93 1.65
CA ARG A 2 0.82 18.48 1.89
C ARG A 2 1.06 17.77 0.55
N GLY A 3 2.02 16.85 0.49
CA GLY A 3 2.26 16.04 -0.71
C GLY A 3 1.16 15.00 -0.95
N CYS A 4 1.29 14.20 -2.01
CA CYS A 4 0.41 13.10 -2.37
C CYS A 4 0.89 11.76 -1.81
N GLN A 5 1.28 11.74 -0.53
CA GLN A 5 1.84 10.56 0.12
C GLN A 5 0.88 10.02 1.18
N LEU A 6 0.79 8.69 1.27
CA LEU A 6 0.01 7.97 2.26
C LEU A 6 0.90 6.92 2.93
N SER A 7 1.04 7.03 4.25
CA SER A 7 1.70 6.02 5.07
C SER A 7 0.66 5.09 5.67
N LEU A 8 0.82 3.79 5.44
CA LEU A 8 -0.04 2.73 5.94
C LEU A 8 0.75 1.92 6.98
N ARG A 9 0.14 1.71 8.14
CA ARG A 9 0.62 0.75 9.14
C ARG A 9 -0.47 -0.26 9.39
N VAL A 10 -0.12 -1.54 9.27
CA VAL A 10 -1.04 -2.64 9.58
C VAL A 10 -0.99 -2.89 11.08
N LYS A 11 -2.15 -2.87 11.74
CA LYS A 11 -2.23 -3.21 13.17
C LYS A 11 -1.84 -4.67 13.40
N GLY A 12 -1.06 -4.93 14.43
CA GLY A 12 -0.56 -6.26 14.80
C GLY A 12 0.96 -6.39 14.65
N PRO A 13 1.49 -7.63 14.57
CA PRO A 13 2.93 -7.86 14.41
C PRO A 13 3.46 -7.29 13.09
N ARG A 14 4.77 -6.96 13.05
CA ARG A 14 5.47 -6.42 11.87
C ARG A 14 5.26 -7.29 10.62
N GLU A 15 5.20 -8.59 10.82
CA GLU A 15 4.97 -9.61 9.79
C GLU A 15 3.64 -9.39 9.07
N SER A 16 2.63 -8.80 9.73
CA SER A 16 1.38 -8.45 9.08
C SER A 16 1.55 -7.35 8.04
N GLY A 17 2.34 -6.33 8.33
CA GLY A 17 2.73 -5.32 7.35
C GLY A 17 3.52 -5.96 6.20
N ARG A 18 4.46 -6.84 6.51
CA ARG A 18 5.29 -7.50 5.49
C ARG A 18 4.46 -8.36 4.54
N LYS A 19 3.48 -9.11 5.06
CA LYS A 19 2.53 -9.90 4.26
C LYS A 19 1.67 -9.04 3.33
N LEU A 20 1.21 -7.87 3.79
CA LEU A 20 0.49 -6.93 2.93
C LEU A 20 1.41 -6.37 1.84
N PHE A 21 2.63 -5.99 2.20
CA PHE A 21 3.62 -5.49 1.25
C PHE A 21 3.91 -6.51 0.13
N GLU A 22 4.11 -7.79 0.48
CA GLU A 22 4.31 -8.88 -0.48
C GLU A 22 3.09 -9.11 -1.37
N HIS A 23 1.89 -9.06 -0.79
CA HIS A 23 0.64 -9.16 -1.55
C HIS A 23 0.52 -8.04 -2.59
N LEU A 24 0.79 -6.79 -2.20
CA LEU A 24 0.76 -5.64 -3.11
C LEU A 24 1.80 -5.78 -4.25
N GLN A 25 3.00 -6.27 -3.94
CA GLN A 25 4.01 -6.57 -4.96
C GLN A 25 3.54 -7.65 -5.94
N GLY A 26 2.90 -8.71 -5.44
CA GLY A 26 2.28 -9.75 -6.27
C GLY A 26 1.19 -9.23 -7.21
N ASP A 27 0.44 -8.22 -6.77
CA ASP A 27 -0.58 -7.52 -7.57
C ASP A 27 0.01 -6.44 -8.52
N ALA A 28 1.34 -6.39 -8.66
CA ALA A 28 2.09 -5.40 -9.44
C ALA A 28 1.86 -3.94 -8.98
N ILE A 29 1.62 -3.74 -7.68
CA ILE A 29 1.47 -2.43 -7.06
C ILE A 29 2.78 -2.08 -6.32
N VAL A 30 3.52 -1.12 -6.87
CA VAL A 30 4.81 -0.70 -6.31
C VAL A 30 4.61 0.30 -5.18
N VAL A 31 5.12 -0.04 -4.00
CA VAL A 31 5.10 0.77 -2.77
C VAL A 31 6.45 0.68 -2.08
N ASP A 32 6.75 1.62 -1.19
CA ASP A 32 8.01 1.60 -0.43
C ASP A 32 7.79 0.94 0.94
N TRP A 33 8.66 0.01 1.33
CA TRP A 33 8.76 -0.44 2.71
C TRP A 33 9.60 0.55 3.51
N ARG A 34 9.10 0.93 4.69
CA ARG A 34 9.77 1.82 5.65
C ARG A 34 9.84 1.10 6.98
N GLU A 35 11.07 0.82 7.40
CA GLU A 35 11.29 0.24 8.72
C GLU A 35 10.70 1.14 9.83
N PRO A 36 10.14 0.55 10.90
CA PRO A 36 10.06 -0.89 11.13
C PRO A 36 8.89 -1.61 10.45
N ASP A 37 7.81 -0.90 10.10
CA ASP A 37 6.51 -1.54 9.82
C ASP A 37 5.54 -0.69 8.97
N VAL A 38 6.07 0.27 8.21
CA VAL A 38 5.26 1.21 7.42
C VAL A 38 5.37 0.90 5.94
N ILE A 39 4.24 0.89 5.24
CA ILE A 39 4.16 0.85 3.78
C ILE A 39 3.81 2.26 3.31
N ARG A 40 4.60 2.82 2.39
CA ARG A 40 4.33 4.15 1.82
C ARG A 40 3.86 4.02 0.37
N ALA A 41 2.67 4.56 0.10
CA ALA A 41 2.19 4.81 -1.25
C ALA A 41 2.36 6.31 -1.56
N ALA A 42 2.84 6.63 -2.77
CA ALA A 42 3.08 8.00 -3.20
C ALA A 42 2.64 8.22 -4.66
N PRO A 43 1.33 8.15 -4.97
CA PRO A 43 0.83 8.39 -6.31
C PRO A 43 1.16 9.83 -6.76
N THR A 44 1.87 9.99 -7.87
CA THR A 44 2.21 11.31 -8.41
C THR A 44 1.12 11.78 -9.37
N PRO A 45 0.46 12.93 -9.11
CA PRO A 45 -0.69 13.38 -9.89
C PRO A 45 -0.43 13.55 -11.40
N LEU A 46 0.82 13.80 -11.80
CA LEU A 46 1.18 13.98 -13.20
C LEU A 46 1.05 12.69 -14.02
N TYR A 47 1.26 11.52 -13.42
CA TYR A 47 1.32 10.25 -14.14
C TYR A 47 0.50 9.11 -13.52
N ASN A 48 -0.11 9.32 -12.36
CA ASN A 48 -1.07 8.39 -11.79
C ASN A 48 -2.51 8.85 -12.03
N ARG A 49 -3.36 7.88 -12.36
CA ARG A 49 -4.80 8.08 -12.52
C ARG A 49 -5.51 7.75 -11.20
N HIS A 50 -6.72 8.27 -11.04
CA HIS A 50 -7.60 7.88 -9.94
C HIS A 50 -7.78 6.34 -9.85
N MET A 51 -7.83 5.66 -11.00
CA MET A 51 -7.94 4.20 -11.07
C MET A 51 -6.74 3.46 -10.47
N ASP A 52 -5.53 4.04 -10.54
CA ASP A 52 -4.34 3.42 -9.93
C ASP A 52 -4.47 3.44 -8.40
N CYS A 53 -4.94 4.57 -7.84
CA CYS A 53 -5.23 4.69 -6.42
C CYS A 53 -6.35 3.74 -5.99
N ARG A 54 -7.40 3.60 -6.81
CA ARG A 54 -8.50 2.66 -6.55
C ARG A 54 -8.00 1.21 -6.54
N ARG A 55 -7.14 0.82 -7.49
CA ARG A 55 -6.54 -0.52 -7.55
C ARG A 55 -5.74 -0.85 -6.27
N LEU A 56 -4.99 0.11 -5.73
CA LEU A 56 -4.33 -0.03 -4.43
C LEU A 56 -5.35 -0.35 -3.32
N VAL A 57 -6.42 0.43 -3.23
CA VAL A 57 -7.46 0.24 -2.20
C VAL A 57 -8.15 -1.12 -2.34
N GLU A 58 -8.50 -1.53 -3.55
CA GLU A 58 -9.14 -2.83 -3.83
C GLU A 58 -8.23 -4.00 -3.49
N SER A 59 -6.93 -3.92 -3.80
CA SER A 59 -5.96 -4.96 -3.44
C SER A 59 -5.82 -5.09 -1.92
N VAL A 60 -5.71 -3.97 -1.19
CA VAL A 60 -5.71 -3.98 0.29
C VAL A 60 -6.99 -4.59 0.86
N ALA A 61 -8.16 -4.28 0.28
CA ALA A 61 -9.44 -4.84 0.70
C ALA A 61 -9.50 -6.35 0.48
N ARG A 62 -9.09 -6.84 -0.71
CA ARG A 62 -9.00 -8.28 -1.00
C ARG A 62 -8.10 -9.01 -0.01
N TRP A 63 -6.92 -8.46 0.26
CA TRP A 63 -5.99 -9.04 1.23
C TRP A 63 -6.60 -9.15 2.64
N ARG A 64 -7.33 -8.12 3.07
CA ARG A 64 -8.02 -8.12 4.38
C ARG A 64 -9.06 -9.24 4.44
N ASP A 65 -9.82 -9.44 3.37
CA ASP A 65 -10.93 -10.41 3.36
C ASP A 65 -10.43 -11.87 3.21
N THR A 66 -9.17 -12.07 2.79
CA THR A 66 -8.51 -13.39 2.78
C THR A 66 -7.89 -13.81 4.12
N ARG A 67 -8.03 -13.00 5.17
CA ARG A 67 -7.56 -13.28 6.54
C ARG A 67 -8.71 -13.61 7.47
#